data_AF-A0A838P6I0-F1
#
_entry.id   AF-A0A838P6I0-F1
#
_cell.length_a   1.000
_cell.length_b   1.000
_cell.length_c   1.000
_cell.angle_alpha   90.00
_cell.angle_beta   90.00
_cell.angle_gamma   90.00
#
_symmetry.space_group_name_H-M   'P 1'
#
loop_
_entity.id
_entity.type
_entity.pdbx_description
1 polymer ?
#
loop_
_entity_poly.entity_id
_entity_poly.type
_entity_poly.pdbx_seq_one_letter_code
_entity_poly.pdbx_strand_id
1 'polypeptide(L)' 'LQLHTKHFEEMGEAVSLGTERAAVLAGGKAFGGPLARQARFALYTSRLPTWHHRLRVGASWFFEGTTPRPLLPLGIQQDT' A
#
# COMPACT_ATOMS: atom_id res chain seq x y z
N LEU A 1 -26.85 29.37 -4.14
CA LEU A 1 -25.89 28.31 -3.78
C LEU A 1 -25.85 28.19 -2.27
N GLN A 2 -26.34 27.08 -1.69
CA GLN A 2 -26.11 26.79 -0.27
C GLN A 2 -24.77 26.06 -0.15
N LEU A 3 -23.89 26.57 0.71
CA LEU A 3 -22.59 25.96 0.99
C LEU A 3 -22.76 25.05 2.21
N HIS A 4 -22.48 23.76 2.04
CA HIS A 4 -22.46 22.80 3.14
C HIS A 4 -21.10 22.80 3.84
N THR A 5 -21.11 22.75 5.17
CA THR A 5 -19.90 22.53 5.96
C THR A 5 -19.30 21.17 5.61
N LYS A 6 -18.00 21.13 5.28
CA LYS A 6 -17.30 19.87 5.06
C LYS A 6 -17.10 19.14 6.38
N HIS A 7 -17.54 17.90 6.43
CA HIS A 7 -17.22 16.95 7.50
C HIS A 7 -16.07 16.06 7.04
N PHE A 8 -15.10 15.84 7.92
CA PHE A 8 -14.02 14.89 7.66
C PHE A 8 -14.43 13.51 8.15
N GLU A 9 -14.37 12.51 7.28
CA GLU A 9 -14.63 11.12 7.63
C GLU A 9 -13.30 10.38 7.79
N GLU A 10 -13.04 9.88 8.99
CA GLU A 10 -11.84 9.08 9.27
C GLU A 10 -11.98 7.68 8.64
N MET A 11 -11.23 7.42 7.57
CA MET A 11 -11.26 6.12 6.87
C MET A 11 -10.37 5.04 7.51
N GLY A 12 -9.66 5.39 8.60
CA GLY A 12 -8.67 4.55 9.25
C GLY A 12 -7.27 4.58 8.61
N GLU A 13 -6.39 3.69 9.07
CA GLU A 13 -4.95 3.71 8.81
C GLU A 13 -4.41 2.33 8.42
N ALA A 14 -3.32 2.28 7.67
CA ALA A 14 -2.65 1.02 7.33
C ALA A 14 -1.13 1.20 7.30
N VAL A 15 -0.39 0.33 7.99
CA VAL A 15 1.07 0.45 8.15
C VAL A 15 1.79 -0.88 7.95
N SER A 16 2.97 -0.85 7.33
CA SER A 16 3.85 -2.03 7.21
C SER A 16 4.55 -2.30 8.53
N LEU A 17 4.68 -3.58 8.91
CA LEU A 17 5.47 -4.02 10.05
C LEU A 17 6.67 -4.87 9.61
N GLY A 18 7.26 -4.53 8.46
CA GLY A 18 8.26 -5.33 7.76
C GLY A 18 7.70 -5.98 6.49
N THR A 19 8.29 -7.10 6.10
CA THR A 19 8.02 -7.75 4.81
C THR A 19 6.69 -8.49 4.79
N GLU A 20 6.37 -9.21 5.87
CA GLU A 20 5.25 -10.18 5.87
C GLU A 20 4.00 -9.73 6.62
N ARG A 21 4.10 -8.66 7.40
CA ARG A 21 3.04 -8.26 8.34
C ARG A 21 2.69 -6.80 8.15
N ALA A 22 1.45 -6.48 8.43
CA ALA A 22 0.97 -5.11 8.54
C ALA A 22 0.04 -4.98 9.75
N ALA A 23 -0.32 -3.74 10.06
CA ALA A 23 -1.46 -3.42 10.91
C ALA A 23 -2.40 -2.50 10.11
N VAL A 24 -3.70 -2.74 10.22
CA VAL A 24 -4.75 -1.96 9.54
C VAL A 24 -5.83 -1.63 10.55
N LEU A 25 -6.18 -0.35 10.65
CA LEU A 25 -7.36 0.18 11.28
C LEU A 25 -8.35 0.55 10.19
N ALA A 26 -9.54 -0.05 10.18
CA ALA A 26 -10.60 0.31 9.25
C ALA A 26 -11.96 0.11 9.92
N GLY A 27 -12.90 1.04 9.71
CA GLY A 27 -14.24 0.95 10.29
C GLY A 27 -14.24 0.81 11.83
N GLY A 28 -13.28 1.45 12.51
CA GLY A 28 -13.12 1.40 13.96
C GLY A 28 -12.53 0.09 14.51
N LYS A 29 -12.05 -0.82 13.67
CA LYS A 29 -11.41 -2.08 14.10
C LYS A 29 -9.96 -2.18 13.62
N ALA A 30 -9.07 -2.52 14.54
CA ALA A 30 -7.66 -2.78 14.25
C ALA A 30 -7.40 -4.28 14.10
N PHE A 31 -6.63 -4.66 13.08
CA PHE A 31 -6.19 -6.04 12.87
C PHE A 31 -4.77 -6.06 12.30
N GLY A 32 -4.04 -7.14 12.56
CA GLY A 32 -2.63 -7.27 12.22
C GLY A 32 -2.25 -8.62 11.63
N GLY A 33 -0.99 -8.73 11.17
CA GLY A 33 -0.42 -9.98 10.65
C GLY A 33 -0.47 -10.09 9.12
N PRO A 34 -0.38 -11.32 8.57
CA PRO A 34 -0.33 -11.56 7.12
C PRO A 34 -1.62 -11.15 6.39
N LEU A 35 -2.78 -11.34 7.01
CA LEU A 35 -4.06 -10.89 6.46
C LEU A 35 -4.12 -9.35 6.34
N ALA A 36 -3.58 -8.65 7.34
CA ALA A 36 -3.47 -7.19 7.30
C ALA A 36 -2.54 -6.72 6.17
N ARG A 37 -1.52 -7.49 5.79
CA ARG A 37 -0.66 -7.18 4.63
C ARG A 37 -1.47 -7.14 3.34
N GLN A 38 -2.27 -8.18 3.10
CA GLN A 38 -3.13 -8.23 1.90
C GLN A 38 -4.18 -7.12 1.92
N ALA A 39 -4.78 -6.85 3.09
CA ALA A 39 -5.73 -5.76 3.25
C ALA A 39 -5.10 -4.39 2.92
N ARG A 40 -3.87 -4.13 3.38
CA ARG A 40 -3.13 -2.91 3.04
C ARG A 40 -2.90 -2.78 1.53
N PHE A 41 -2.52 -3.84 0.84
CA PHE A 41 -2.35 -3.80 -0.61
C PHE A 41 -3.65 -3.54 -1.35
N ALA A 42 -4.76 -4.16 -0.94
CA ALA A 42 -6.08 -3.88 -1.50
C ALA A 42 -6.48 -2.41 -1.29
N LEU A 43 -6.29 -1.88 -0.06
CA LEU A 43 -6.59 -0.49 0.29
C LEU A 43 -5.74 0.52 -0.49
N TYR A 44 -4.46 0.24 -0.69
CA TYR A 44 -3.59 1.16 -1.43
C TYR A 44 -3.91 1.13 -2.92
N THR A 45 -4.18 -0.06 -3.46
CA THR A 45 -4.55 -0.21 -4.87
C THR A 45 -5.87 0.49 -5.16
N SER A 46 -6.88 0.39 -4.29
CA SER A 46 -8.17 1.07 -4.50
C SER A 46 -8.06 2.60 -4.52
N ARG A 47 -7.10 3.17 -3.79
CA ARG A 47 -6.82 4.62 -3.75
C ARG A 47 -6.07 5.16 -4.96
N LEU A 48 -5.50 4.30 -5.81
CA LEU A 48 -4.83 4.76 -7.02
C LEU A 48 -5.86 5.35 -8.01
N PRO A 49 -5.58 6.49 -8.65
CA PRO A 49 -6.56 7.22 -9.45
C PRO A 49 -6.90 6.54 -10.78
N THR A 50 -5.97 5.78 -11.37
CA THR A 50 -6.15 5.20 -12.72
C THR A 50 -6.16 3.67 -12.70
N TRP A 51 -7.04 3.08 -13.50
CA TRP A 51 -7.15 1.63 -13.65
C TRP A 51 -5.83 0.97 -14.10
N HIS A 52 -5.11 1.60 -15.03
CA HIS A 52 -3.81 1.11 -15.49
C HIS A 52 -2.77 1.05 -14.37
N HIS A 53 -2.72 2.05 -13.48
CA HIS A 53 -1.82 2.03 -12.32
C HIS A 53 -2.24 0.97 -11.30
N ARG A 54 -3.55 0.79 -11.09
CA ARG A 54 -4.08 -0.27 -10.21
C ARG A 54 -3.64 -1.65 -10.65
N LEU A 55 -3.75 -1.97 -11.94
CA LEU A 55 -3.37 -3.28 -12.45
C LEU A 55 -1.86 -3.50 -12.40
N ARG A 56 -1.07 -2.50 -12.82
CA ARG A 56 0.40 -2.62 -12.85
C ARG A 56 0.98 -2.79 -11.44
N VAL A 57 0.59 -1.91 -10.51
CA VAL A 57 1.11 -1.90 -9.14
C VAL A 57 0.47 -2.99 -8.29
N GLY A 58 -0.83 -3.22 -8.46
CA GLY A 58 -1.57 -4.27 -7.76
C GLY A 58 -0.99 -5.64 -8.08
N ALA A 59 -0.74 -5.95 -9.35
CA ALA A 59 -0.09 -7.21 -9.72
C ALA A 59 1.29 -7.36 -9.05
N SER A 60 2.12 -6.32 -9.04
CA SER A 60 3.39 -6.40 -8.31
C SER A 60 3.18 -6.64 -6.82
N TRP A 61 2.31 -5.94 -6.11
CA TRP A 61 2.19 -6.13 -4.66
C TRP A 61 1.55 -7.46 -4.24
N PHE A 62 0.64 -7.99 -5.06
CA PHE A 62 -0.02 -9.27 -4.77
C PHE A 62 0.83 -10.48 -5.15
N PHE A 63 1.66 -10.38 -6.18
CA PHE A 63 2.45 -11.51 -6.70
C PHE A 63 3.97 -11.38 -6.47
N GLU A 64 4.51 -10.17 -6.31
CA GLU A 64 5.90 -9.97 -5.88
C GLU A 64 6.01 -10.45 -4.43
N GLY A 65 6.78 -11.52 -4.24
CA GLY A 65 6.89 -12.22 -2.97
C GLY A 65 7.60 -11.40 -1.89
N THR A 66 7.97 -12.07 -0.82
CA THR A 66 8.82 -11.51 0.25
C THR A 66 10.29 -11.39 -0.17
N THR A 67 10.61 -11.78 -1.40
CA THR A 67 11.93 -11.65 -1.99
C THR A 67 12.41 -10.22 -1.89
N PRO A 68 13.56 -9.98 -1.25
CA PRO A 68 14.18 -8.67 -1.21
C PRO A 68 14.35 -8.17 -2.63
N ARG A 69 13.93 -6.92 -2.88
CA ARG A 69 14.22 -6.29 -4.17
C ARG A 69 15.75 -6.17 -4.28
N PRO A 70 16.37 -6.68 -5.36
CA PRO A 70 17.81 -6.60 -5.50
C PRO A 70 18.21 -5.13 -5.45
N LEU A 71 19.14 -4.82 -4.56
CA LEU A 71 19.75 -3.51 -4.51
C LEU A 71 20.55 -3.37 -5.81
N LEU A 72 20.05 -2.60 -6.77
CA LEU A 72 20.94 -2.11 -7.82
C LEU A 72 22.06 -1.34 -7.11
N PRO A 73 23.32 -1.50 -7.53
CA PRO A 73 24.40 -0.67 -7.00
C PRO A 73 23.97 0.79 -7.20
N LEU A 74 23.82 1.51 -6.08
CA LEU A 74 23.49 2.93 -6.07
C LEU A 74 24.62 3.69 -6.77
N GLY A 75 24.50 3.89 -8.09
CA GLY A 75 25.31 4.84 -8.85
C GLY A 75 26.82 4.58 -8.90
N ILE A 76 27.32 3.36 -8.70
CA ILE A 76 28.68 3.05 -9.16
C ILE A 76 28.60 2.74 -10.65
N GLN A 77 28.67 3.79 -11.46
CA GLN A 77 28.93 3.69 -12.88
C GLN A 77 30.28 2.96 -13.01
N GLN A 78 30.25 1.69 -13.46
CA GLN A 78 31.46 0.97 -13.80
C GLN A 78 31.95 1.55 -15.12
N ASP A 79 32.80 2.57 -15.03
CA ASP A 79 33.67 2.94 -16.15
C ASP A 79 34.70 1.82 -16.29
N THR A 80 34.53 0.99 -17.31
CA THR A 80 35.58 0.13 -17.86
C THR A 80 35.44 0.08 -19.37
#